data_AF-A0A6P1CR68-F1
#
_entry.id   AF-A0A6P1CR68-F1
#
_cell.length_a   1.000
_cell.length_b   1.000
_cell.length_c   1.000
_cell.angle_alpha   90.00
_cell.angle_beta   90.00
_cell.angle_gamma   90.00
#
_symmetry.space_group_name_H-M   'P 1'
#
loop_
_entity.id
_entity.type
_entity.pdbx_description
1 polymer ?
#
loop_
_entity_poly.entity_id
_entity_poly.type
_entity_poly.pdbx_seq_one_letter_code
_entity_poly.pdbx_strand_id
1 'polypeptide(L)'
;MTTAKPRYFRYFARTVKLEKTPDGRDVGIILNNRTGRFEPASFETVEAILGARTESDISVLRSEDDFIRATEESRRDYLRGEGPVFALYDTIGAIFAQRREEQRKLTSEERALIITLYRRTFKMWADEFARQDSGQPPSFSYWSTL
;
A
#
# COMPACT_ATOMS: atom_id res chain seq x y z
N MET A 1 10.83 19.81 -18.47
CA MET A 1 9.63 18.95 -18.49
C MET A 1 9.16 18.82 -17.05
N THR A 2 8.00 19.37 -16.71
CA THR A 2 7.45 19.29 -15.35
C THR A 2 6.72 17.96 -15.23
N THR A 3 7.36 16.94 -14.68
CA THR A 3 6.68 15.66 -14.39
C THR A 3 5.54 15.96 -13.41
N ALA A 4 4.29 15.76 -13.84
CA ALA A 4 3.15 15.99 -12.97
C ALA A 4 3.27 15.13 -11.71
N LYS A 5 2.92 15.68 -10.53
CA LYS A 5 2.94 14.89 -9.30
C LYS A 5 1.98 13.70 -9.42
N PRO A 6 2.37 12.52 -8.91
CA PRO A 6 1.48 11.37 -8.87
C PRO A 6 0.23 11.66 -8.03
N ARG A 7 -0.88 11.04 -8.40
CA ARG A 7 -2.15 11.08 -7.68
C ARG A 7 -2.44 9.71 -7.09
N TYR A 8 -2.92 9.68 -5.86
CA TYR A 8 -3.11 8.44 -5.11
C TYR A 8 -4.57 8.23 -4.76
N PHE A 9 -5.03 6.99 -4.90
CA PHE A 9 -6.39 6.60 -4.66
C PHE A 9 -6.44 5.25 -3.94
N ARG A 10 -7.56 4.99 -3.29
CA ARG A 10 -7.98 3.65 -2.91
C ARG A 10 -9.24 3.35 -3.72
N TYR A 11 -9.19 2.26 -4.49
CA TYR A 11 -10.25 1.72 -5.33
C TYR A 11 -10.64 0.36 -4.73
N PHE A 12 -11.82 0.28 -4.14
CA PHE A 12 -12.19 -0.80 -3.21
C PHE A 12 -11.12 -0.97 -2.11
N ALA A 13 -10.65 -2.19 -1.88
CA ALA A 13 -9.59 -2.50 -0.92
C ALA A 13 -8.17 -2.44 -1.53
N ARG A 14 -7.99 -1.78 -2.68
CA ARG A 14 -6.71 -1.76 -3.42
C ARG A 14 -6.22 -0.32 -3.57
N THR A 15 -4.94 -0.09 -3.34
CA THR A 15 -4.34 1.22 -3.59
C THR A 15 -3.96 1.37 -5.07
N VAL A 16 -4.16 2.57 -5.60
CA VAL A 16 -3.86 2.93 -6.98
C VAL A 16 -3.02 4.20 -6.99
N LYS A 17 -1.94 4.18 -7.78
CA LYS A 17 -1.12 5.35 -8.09
C LYS A 17 -1.31 5.68 -9.56
N LEU A 18 -1.77 6.89 -9.86
CA LEU A 18 -1.89 7.42 -11.21
C LEU A 18 -0.77 8.41 -11.51
N GLU A 19 -0.20 8.32 -12.69
CA GLU A 19 0.83 9.21 -13.23
C GLU A 19 0.47 9.65 -14.64
N LYS A 20 0.97 10.82 -15.03
CA LYS A 20 0.88 11.30 -16.42
C LYS A 20 2.08 10.83 -17.21
N THR A 21 1.82 10.20 -18.34
CA THR A 21 2.83 9.93 -19.37
C THR A 21 3.28 11.24 -20.04
N PRO A 22 4.40 11.25 -20.78
CA PRO A 22 4.86 12.44 -21.50
C PRO A 22 3.86 13.02 -22.51
N ASP A 23 2.99 12.19 -23.10
CA ASP A 23 1.91 12.57 -24.00
C ASP A 23 0.62 13.01 -23.26
N GLY A 24 0.63 13.02 -21.92
CA GLY A 24 -0.44 13.56 -21.09
C GLY A 24 -1.53 12.56 -20.69
N ARG A 25 -1.45 11.30 -21.16
CA ARG A 25 -2.35 10.21 -20.79
C ARG A 25 -2.14 9.81 -19.33
N ASP A 26 -3.23 9.49 -18.64
CA ASP A 26 -3.16 8.91 -17.30
C ASP A 26 -2.96 7.40 -17.39
N VAL A 27 -1.95 6.91 -16.67
CA VAL A 27 -1.66 5.49 -16.49
C VAL A 27 -1.58 5.19 -15.00
N GLY A 28 -1.90 3.95 -14.62
CA GLY A 28 -1.97 3.55 -13.23
C GLY A 28 -1.24 2.27 -12.93
N ILE A 29 -0.78 2.15 -11.69
CA ILE A 29 -0.47 0.86 -11.06
C ILE A 29 -1.44 0.64 -9.90
N ILE A 30 -1.84 -0.61 -9.70
CA ILE A 30 -2.79 -1.04 -8.67
C ILE A 30 -2.19 -2.17 -7.84
N LEU A 31 -2.40 -2.14 -6.52
CA LEU A 31 -1.96 -3.21 -5.63
C LEU A 31 -2.77 -4.49 -5.90
N ASN A 32 -2.11 -5.61 -6.15
CA ASN A 32 -2.74 -6.92 -6.16
C ASN A 32 -2.71 -7.51 -4.74
N ASN A 33 -3.86 -7.58 -4.08
CA ASN A 33 -3.95 -8.04 -2.68
C ASN A 33 -3.60 -9.53 -2.50
N ARG A 34 -3.63 -10.33 -3.56
CA ARG A 34 -3.23 -11.75 -3.50
C ARG A 34 -1.72 -11.93 -3.54
N THR A 35 -1.02 -11.12 -4.34
CA THR A 35 0.43 -11.27 -4.51
C THR A 35 1.25 -10.25 -3.70
N GLY A 36 0.63 -9.17 -3.25
CA GLY A 36 1.28 -8.02 -2.65
C GLY A 36 2.01 -7.12 -3.66
N ARG A 37 2.06 -7.47 -4.95
CA ARG A 37 2.76 -6.70 -5.99
C ARG A 37 1.88 -5.59 -6.54
N PHE A 38 2.51 -4.55 -7.07
CA PHE A 38 1.83 -3.62 -7.97
C PHE A 38 1.81 -4.19 -9.38
N GLU A 39 0.67 -4.08 -10.04
CA GLU A 39 0.48 -4.46 -11.44
C GLU A 39 -0.11 -3.26 -12.22
N PRO A 40 0.02 -3.22 -13.56
CA PRO A 40 -0.65 -2.19 -14.36
C PRO A 40 -2.16 -2.18 -14.08
N ALA A 41 -2.70 -1.00 -13.80
CA ALA A 41 -4.15 -0.83 -13.68
C ALA A 41 -4.80 -0.97 -15.06
N SER A 42 -5.97 -1.60 -15.12
CA SER A 42 -6.74 -1.69 -16.37
C SER A 42 -7.22 -0.31 -16.79
N PHE A 43 -7.53 -0.15 -18.09
CA PHE A 43 -8.08 1.09 -18.61
C PHE A 43 -9.39 1.47 -17.90
N GLU A 44 -10.26 0.49 -17.66
CA GLU A 44 -11.54 0.67 -16.97
C GLU A 44 -11.35 1.15 -15.52
N THR A 45 -10.30 0.65 -14.85
CA THR A 45 -9.98 1.09 -13.48
C THR A 45 -9.54 2.55 -13.47
N VAL A 46 -8.71 2.96 -14.43
CA VAL A 46 -8.25 4.36 -14.56
C VAL A 46 -9.43 5.28 -14.88
N GLU A 47 -10.29 4.90 -15.84
CA GLU A 47 -11.48 5.66 -16.20
C GLU A 47 -12.48 5.79 -15.04
N ALA A 48 -12.73 4.71 -14.30
CA ALA A 48 -13.59 4.74 -13.13
C ALA A 48 -13.09 5.75 -12.09
N ILE A 49 -11.78 5.75 -11.80
CA ILE A 49 -11.17 6.69 -10.85
C ILE A 49 -11.25 8.14 -11.32
N LEU A 50 -11.03 8.39 -12.62
CA LEU A 50 -11.06 9.75 -13.18
C LEU A 50 -12.48 10.29 -13.37
N GLY A 51 -13.44 9.40 -13.68
CA GLY A 51 -14.84 9.73 -13.91
C GLY A 51 -15.68 9.81 -12.63
N ALA A 52 -15.20 9.23 -11.52
CA ALA A 52 -15.94 9.18 -10.27
C ALA A 52 -16.21 10.57 -9.70
N ARG A 53 -17.50 10.93 -9.63
CA ARG A 53 -17.97 12.15 -8.94
C ARG A 53 -18.45 11.86 -7.51
N THR A 54 -18.94 10.64 -7.25
CA THR A 54 -19.62 10.26 -5.99
C THR A 54 -19.53 8.77 -5.62
N GLU A 55 -18.64 7.98 -6.24
CA GLU A 55 -18.58 6.53 -5.96
C GLU A 55 -18.03 6.25 -4.55
N SER A 56 -18.76 5.45 -3.76
CA SER A 56 -18.40 5.12 -2.37
C SER A 56 -17.11 4.30 -2.25
N ASP A 57 -16.76 3.56 -3.29
CA ASP A 57 -15.62 2.65 -3.29
C ASP A 57 -14.32 3.31 -3.79
N ILE A 58 -14.37 4.61 -4.12
CA ILE A 58 -13.20 5.41 -4.51
C ILE A 58 -12.94 6.47 -3.45
N SER A 59 -11.71 6.51 -2.94
CA SER A 59 -11.26 7.58 -2.05
C SER A 59 -9.91 8.14 -2.47
N VAL A 60 -9.76 9.46 -2.38
CA VAL A 60 -8.50 10.15 -2.67
C VAL A 60 -7.58 10.03 -1.47
N LEU A 61 -6.34 9.58 -1.70
CA LEU A 61 -5.27 9.58 -0.72
C LEU A 61 -4.44 10.85 -0.92
N ARG A 62 -4.44 11.71 0.10
CA ARG A 62 -3.98 13.11 -0.03
C ARG A 62 -2.46 13.25 -0.08
N SER A 63 -1.74 12.20 0.27
CA SER A 63 -0.30 12.19 0.36
C SER A 63 0.27 10.82 -0.01
N GLU A 64 1.57 10.79 -0.30
CA GLU A 64 2.30 9.54 -0.47
C GLU A 64 2.32 8.70 0.81
N ASP A 65 2.34 9.34 1.99
CA ASP A 65 2.23 8.62 3.26
C ASP A 65 0.87 7.95 3.45
N ASP A 66 -0.22 8.60 3.02
CA ASP A 66 -1.55 7.98 3.04
C ASP A 66 -1.61 6.78 2.08
N PHE A 67 -0.95 6.88 0.92
CA PHE A 67 -0.81 5.78 -0.04
C PHE A 67 -0.01 4.61 0.52
N ILE A 68 1.15 4.90 1.12
CA ILE A 68 2.02 3.89 1.74
C ILE A 68 1.26 3.19 2.87
N ARG A 69 0.68 3.96 3.80
CA ARG A 69 -0.13 3.41 4.89
C ARG A 69 -1.23 2.50 4.36
N ALA A 70 -2.02 2.98 3.39
CA ALA A 70 -3.13 2.22 2.84
C ALA A 70 -2.69 0.92 2.14
N THR A 71 -1.53 0.95 1.48
CA THR A 71 -0.93 -0.20 0.81
C THR A 71 -0.50 -1.24 1.84
N GLU A 72 0.22 -0.81 2.87
CA GLU A 72 0.74 -1.72 3.89
C GLU A 72 -0.36 -2.24 4.82
N GLU A 73 -1.41 -1.47 5.08
CA GLU A 73 -2.64 -1.97 5.73
C GLU A 73 -3.23 -3.14 4.93
N SER A 74 -3.38 -2.97 3.61
CA SER A 74 -3.94 -4.02 2.74
C SER A 74 -3.04 -5.26 2.71
N ARG A 75 -1.72 -5.10 2.61
CA ARG A 75 -0.76 -6.22 2.68
C ARG A 75 -0.82 -6.92 4.04
N ARG A 76 -0.86 -6.17 5.14
CA ARG A 76 -1.02 -6.73 6.49
C ARG A 76 -2.35 -7.46 6.67
N ASP A 77 -3.42 -6.97 6.06
CA ASP A 77 -4.75 -7.59 6.21
C ASP A 77 -4.84 -8.90 5.43
N TYR A 78 -4.32 -8.94 4.20
CA TYR A 78 -4.50 -10.07 3.28
C TYR A 78 -3.32 -11.04 3.15
N LEU A 79 -2.11 -10.65 3.56
CA LEU A 79 -0.92 -11.51 3.49
C LEU A 79 -0.50 -11.96 4.89
N ARG A 80 -0.06 -13.21 4.97
CA ARG A 80 0.58 -13.80 6.16
C ARG A 80 1.92 -14.38 5.74
N GLY A 81 2.85 -14.46 6.67
CA GLY A 81 4.19 -14.90 6.33
C GLY A 81 5.13 -14.84 7.52
N GLU A 82 6.37 -15.24 7.25
CA GLU A 82 7.46 -15.25 8.21
C GLU A 82 8.59 -14.39 7.66
N GLY A 83 9.19 -13.58 8.53
CA GLY A 83 10.36 -12.79 8.21
C GLY A 83 10.24 -11.33 8.62
N PRO A 84 11.25 -10.51 8.27
CA PRO A 84 11.40 -9.17 8.82
C PRO A 84 10.22 -8.23 8.57
N VAL A 85 9.52 -8.35 7.43
CA VAL A 85 8.31 -7.53 7.16
C VAL A 85 7.18 -7.87 8.14
N PHE A 86 6.93 -9.15 8.36
CA PHE A 86 5.82 -9.63 9.20
C PHE A 86 6.05 -9.31 10.68
N ALA A 87 7.29 -9.38 11.16
CA ALA A 87 7.64 -8.93 12.52
C ALA A 87 7.30 -7.43 12.75
N LEU A 88 7.44 -6.59 11.73
CA LEU A 88 7.05 -5.17 11.82
C LEU A 88 5.52 -5.02 11.79
N TYR A 89 4.80 -5.82 10.99
CA TYR A 89 3.34 -5.85 11.02
C TYR A 89 2.79 -6.35 12.36
N ASP A 90 3.45 -7.30 13.01
CA ASP A 90 3.10 -7.78 14.35
C ASP A 90 3.30 -6.67 15.38
N THR A 91 4.40 -5.92 15.29
CA THR A 91 4.65 -4.74 16.13
C THR A 91 3.54 -3.70 15.97
N ILE A 92 3.14 -3.38 14.73
CA ILE A 92 2.01 -2.48 14.45
C ILE A 92 0.70 -3.05 15.02
N GLY A 93 0.49 -4.36 14.87
CA GLY A 93 -0.67 -5.07 15.40
C GLY A 93 -0.76 -4.99 16.92
N ALA A 94 0.36 -5.14 17.62
CA ALA A 94 0.47 -5.03 19.07
C ALA A 94 0.12 -3.62 19.56
N ILE A 95 0.63 -2.57 18.90
CA ILE A 95 0.26 -1.17 19.21
C ILE A 95 -1.25 -0.98 19.06
N PHE A 96 -1.82 -1.49 17.96
CA PHE A 96 -3.25 -1.40 17.72
C PHE A 96 -4.09 -2.24 18.70
N ALA A 97 -3.56 -3.34 19.22
CA ALA A 97 -4.20 -4.17 20.24
C ALA A 97 -4.20 -3.47 21.59
N GLN A 98 -3.04 -2.95 22.01
CA GLN A 98 -2.88 -2.22 23.27
C GLN A 98 -3.83 -1.01 23.34
N ARG A 99 -3.92 -0.18 22.30
CA ARG A 99 -4.88 0.96 22.31
C ARG A 99 -6.33 0.52 22.48
N ARG A 100 -6.70 -0.68 22.01
CA ARG A 100 -8.08 -1.20 22.06
C ARG A 100 -8.39 -1.71 23.45
N GLU A 101 -7.45 -2.43 24.03
CA GLU A 101 -7.51 -2.89 25.42
C GLU A 101 -7.62 -1.70 26.38
N GLU A 102 -6.81 -0.66 26.16
CA GLU A 102 -6.83 0.59 26.94
C GLU A 102 -7.98 1.55 26.56
N GLN A 103 -8.84 1.17 25.60
CA GLN A 103 -9.98 1.96 25.10
C GLN A 103 -9.65 3.43 24.74
N ARG A 104 -8.45 3.67 24.19
CA ARG A 104 -7.96 5.02 23.87
C ARG A 104 -7.61 5.20 22.40
N LYS A 105 -7.32 6.45 22.04
CA LYS A 105 -6.72 6.80 20.75
C LYS A 105 -5.22 6.50 20.77
N LEU A 106 -4.64 6.33 19.58
CA LEU A 106 -3.19 6.30 19.43
C LEU A 106 -2.58 7.62 19.94
N THR A 107 -1.45 7.53 20.65
CA THR A 107 -0.65 8.70 20.96
C THR A 107 0.05 9.24 19.72
N SER A 108 0.66 10.43 19.83
CA SER A 108 1.44 11.02 18.74
C SER A 108 2.67 10.17 18.41
N GLU A 109 3.33 9.60 19.43
CA GLU A 109 4.50 8.73 19.31
C GLU A 109 4.15 7.42 18.63
N GLU A 110 3.07 6.76 19.05
CA GLU A 110 2.59 5.54 18.42
C GLU A 110 2.21 5.77 16.95
N ARG A 111 1.56 6.89 16.66
CA ARG A 111 1.23 7.28 15.28
C ARG A 111 2.50 7.48 14.45
N ALA A 112 3.49 8.19 14.98
CA ALA A 112 4.76 8.42 14.29
C ALA A 112 5.55 7.12 14.06
N LEU A 113 5.52 6.21 15.04
CA LEU A 113 6.12 4.88 14.94
C LEU A 113 5.43 4.06 13.84
N ILE A 114 4.10 3.99 13.83
CA ILE A 114 3.33 3.27 12.80
C ILE A 114 3.66 3.81 11.40
N ILE A 115 3.70 5.14 11.21
CA ILE A 115 4.06 5.75 9.92
C ILE A 115 5.47 5.32 9.49
N THR A 116 6.42 5.34 10.42
CA THR A 116 7.81 4.93 10.15
C THR A 116 7.90 3.45 9.78
N LEU A 117 7.18 2.58 10.48
CA LEU A 117 7.14 1.15 10.21
C LEU A 117 6.48 0.84 8.86
N TYR A 118 5.42 1.57 8.49
CA TYR A 118 4.80 1.43 7.16
C TYR A 118 5.73 1.88 6.03
N ARG A 119 6.45 3.00 6.18
CA ARG A 119 7.48 3.38 5.19
C ARG A 119 8.57 2.32 5.05
N ARG A 120 9.01 1.74 6.16
CA ARG A 120 10.03 0.69 6.16
C ARG A 120 9.54 -0.58 5.46
N THR A 121 8.37 -1.08 5.82
CA THR A 121 7.77 -2.29 5.22
C THR A 121 7.49 -2.09 3.73
N PHE A 122 7.01 -0.91 3.32
CA PHE A 122 6.82 -0.56 1.92
C PHE A 122 8.13 -0.66 1.11
N LYS A 123 9.23 -0.13 1.64
CA LYS A 123 10.56 -0.26 1.02
C LYS A 123 11.01 -1.73 0.97
N MET A 124 10.80 -2.49 2.05
CA MET A 124 11.22 -3.90 2.11
C MET A 124 10.49 -4.76 1.08
N TRP A 125 9.21 -4.50 0.81
CA TRP A 125 8.49 -5.15 -0.28
C TRP A 125 9.04 -4.78 -1.66
N ALA A 126 9.36 -3.50 -1.89
CA ALA A 126 9.97 -3.08 -3.14
C ALA A 126 11.33 -3.74 -3.37
N ASP A 127 12.17 -3.79 -2.33
CA ASP A 127 13.47 -4.45 -2.36
C ASP A 127 13.33 -5.97 -2.58
N GLU A 128 12.34 -6.62 -1.96
CA GLU A 128 12.05 -8.04 -2.15
C GLU A 128 11.60 -8.36 -3.58
N PHE A 129 10.72 -7.55 -4.16
CA PHE A 129 10.29 -7.77 -5.54
C PHE A 129 11.42 -7.53 -6.52
N ALA A 130 12.23 -6.48 -6.33
CA ALA A 130 13.43 -6.27 -7.15
C ALA A 130 14.42 -7.44 -7.04
N ARG A 131 14.60 -8.00 -5.84
CA ARG A 131 15.40 -9.21 -5.59
C ARG A 131 14.86 -10.39 -6.40
N GLN A 132 13.58 -10.70 -6.29
CA GLN A 132 12.94 -11.80 -7.02
C GLN A 132 13.01 -11.61 -8.54
N ASP A 133 12.77 -10.39 -9.02
CA ASP A 133 12.81 -10.05 -10.45
C ASP A 133 14.23 -10.18 -11.03
N SER A 134 15.27 -10.05 -10.19
CA SER A 134 16.66 -10.35 -10.53
C SER A 134 17.04 -11.84 -10.47
N GLY A 135 16.08 -12.72 -10.18
CA GLY A 135 16.28 -14.17 -10.07
C GLY A 135 16.91 -14.62 -8.75
N GLN A 136 17.07 -13.72 -7.77
CA GLN A 136 17.55 -14.10 -6.44
C GLN A 136 16.44 -14.80 -5.65
N PRO A 137 16.80 -15.73 -4.74
CA PRO A 137 15.81 -16.39 -3.89
C PRO A 137 15.12 -15.37 -2.98
N PRO A 138 13.84 -15.60 -2.61
CA PRO A 138 13.13 -14.74 -1.68
C PRO A 138 13.86 -14.56 -0.35
N SER A 139 13.80 -13.36 0.24
CA SER A 139 14.39 -13.11 1.57
C SER A 139 13.43 -13.41 2.74
N PHE A 140 12.15 -13.62 2.44
CA PHE A 140 11.12 -14.03 3.37
C PHE A 140 10.01 -14.81 2.65
N SER A 141 9.18 -15.54 3.40
CA SER A 141 8.08 -16.35 2.87
C SER A 141 6.74 -15.72 3.22
N TYR A 142 5.76 -15.85 2.33
CA TYR A 142 4.41 -15.36 2.55
C TYR A 142 3.38 -16.03 1.65
N TRP A 143 2.12 -15.93 2.04
CA TRP A 143 0.97 -16.42 1.30
C TRP A 143 -0.23 -15.48 1.47
N SER A 144 -1.20 -15.60 0.57
CA SER A 144 -2.45 -14.86 0.64
C SER A 144 -3.50 -15.59 1.47
N THR A 145 -4.40 -14.82 2.06
CA THR A 145 -5.63 -15.29 2.72
C THR A 145 -6.88 -15.13 1.86
N LEU A 146 -6.71 -14.71 0.59
CA LEU A 146 -7.76 -14.49 -0.42
C LEU A 146 -7.85 -15.57 -1.50
#